data_AF-A0A1A8H0T4-F1
#
_entry.id   AF-A0A1A8H0T4-F1
#
_cell.length_a   1.000
_cell.length_b   1.000
_cell.length_c   1.000
_cell.angle_alpha   90.00
_cell.angle_beta   90.00
_cell.angle_gamma   90.00
#
_symmetry.space_group_name_H-M   'P 1'
#
loop_
_entity.id
_entity.type
_entity.pdbx_description
1 polymer ?
#
loop_
_entity_poly.entity_id
_entity_poly.type
_entity_poly.pdbx_seq_one_letter_code
_entity_poly.pdbx_strand_id
1 'polypeptide(L)'
;MALQGPEEMGEQVEEPEDLDDQDASSISPAEEITLPPGAGGDEESEEAFLLPWDRFSSWLHCICVVGFDLELGQAVEVIYPHHSKLSEKEKTSICYLSFPDSNSGCLGDTQFCFRFRQGSNRKSSLGCFLETTDRDAPPCLKREQGHYYGYVYFRQVRDKSLKRGYFQKSLVLISKLPYVTFFHSVLKILAPEYFEKQEPCLEAACNDIDRWPTPHPGRILTLPLMGVVIKVRIPTCYDKPGTSQLVQSAQSDSLVSIVLPTIHEVDLFRCFHPVYFHVQMLWELVLLGEALVVMAPSPAESSDTVLALVSCISPLRYCSDFRPYFTIHDSEFKEYTTRTQAPPSVILGVTNPFFAKTLQHWPHIIRIGDMKQAGEMAKQMKVKKLKNLKTLDSKPGVYTAYK
;
A
#
# COMPACT_ATOMS: atom_id res chain seq x y z
N MET A 1 -23.27 37.15 46.69
CA MET A 1 -23.26 37.77 48.03
C MET A 1 -22.03 37.29 48.76
N ALA A 2 -21.27 38.23 49.33
CA ALA A 2 -20.16 38.13 50.32
C ALA A 2 -19.11 37.01 50.14
N LEU A 3 -17.88 37.30 49.69
CA LEU A 3 -16.72 37.98 50.34
C LEU A 3 -15.90 37.10 51.31
N GLN A 4 -14.61 36.99 50.94
CA GLN A 4 -13.38 36.90 51.75
C GLN A 4 -12.93 35.54 52.35
N GLY A 5 -11.73 35.12 51.94
CA GLY A 5 -10.88 34.09 52.60
C GLY A 5 -10.05 34.70 53.75
N PRO A 6 -8.78 34.31 53.99
CA PRO A 6 -8.01 33.12 53.58
C PRO A 6 -7.24 32.42 54.76
N GLU A 7 -6.43 31.40 54.43
CA GLU A 7 -5.17 30.90 55.07
C GLU A 7 -5.09 30.57 56.58
N GLU A 8 -4.68 29.34 56.95
CA GLU A 8 -3.30 29.01 57.41
C GLU A 8 -3.19 27.56 57.94
N MET A 9 -1.96 27.04 57.87
CA MET A 9 -1.46 25.72 58.29
C MET A 9 -1.52 25.45 59.81
N GLY A 10 -1.52 24.17 60.20
CA GLY A 10 -1.16 23.76 61.55
C GLY A 10 -1.21 22.25 61.78
N GLU A 11 -0.06 21.66 62.10
CA GLU A 11 0.25 20.25 62.30
C GLU A 11 -0.16 19.65 63.66
N GLN A 12 -0.37 18.31 63.63
CA GLN A 12 0.07 17.27 64.58
C GLN A 12 -0.73 16.90 65.87
N VAL A 13 -0.57 15.58 66.15
CA VAL A 13 -0.61 14.79 67.40
C VAL A 13 -1.93 14.11 67.79
N GLU A 14 -1.95 12.76 67.77
CA GLU A 14 -2.07 11.89 68.97
C GLU A 14 -2.10 10.37 68.59
N GLU A 15 -1.12 9.63 69.13
CA GLU A 15 -1.16 8.21 69.53
C GLU A 15 -1.50 8.15 71.05
N PRO A 16 -1.68 7.01 71.76
CA PRO A 16 -1.43 5.58 71.41
C PRO A 16 -2.54 4.60 71.89
N GLU A 17 -2.35 3.27 71.73
CA GLU A 17 -2.46 2.27 72.81
C GLU A 17 -2.11 0.84 72.35
N ASP A 18 -1.32 0.15 73.18
CA ASP A 18 -0.68 -1.16 73.00
C ASP A 18 -1.48 -2.35 73.59
N LEU A 19 -0.99 -3.55 73.28
CA LEU A 19 -1.00 -4.83 74.04
C LEU A 19 -1.98 -5.93 73.58
N ASP A 20 -1.41 -7.00 72.97
CA ASP A 20 -1.30 -8.30 73.67
C ASP A 20 -0.42 -9.30 72.88
N ASP A 21 0.53 -9.91 73.60
CA ASP A 21 1.46 -10.95 73.14
C ASP A 21 1.38 -12.15 74.11
N GLN A 22 1.16 -13.38 73.61
CA GLN A 22 1.78 -14.61 74.13
C GLN A 22 1.45 -15.91 73.33
N ASP A 23 2.49 -16.46 72.70
CA ASP A 23 2.99 -17.87 72.71
C ASP A 23 2.12 -19.05 72.22
N ALA A 24 2.58 -20.06 71.44
CA ALA A 24 3.93 -20.50 71.03
C ALA A 24 3.91 -21.60 69.91
N SER A 25 5.13 -21.90 69.42
CA SER A 25 5.64 -23.06 68.62
C SER A 25 5.66 -22.90 67.09
N SER A 26 6.76 -23.08 66.33
CA SER A 26 8.08 -23.69 66.56
C SER A 26 9.04 -23.45 65.36
N ILE A 27 10.26 -22.97 65.64
CA ILE A 27 11.62 -23.39 65.14
C ILE A 27 11.96 -23.40 63.62
N SER A 28 12.75 -22.37 63.19
CA SER A 28 14.03 -22.30 62.40
C SER A 28 14.34 -23.18 61.15
N PRO A 29 15.42 -22.91 60.36
CA PRO A 29 15.99 -21.67 59.79
C PRO A 29 16.29 -21.79 58.26
N ALA A 30 16.86 -20.74 57.68
CA ALA A 30 17.28 -20.63 56.27
C ALA A 30 18.31 -21.69 55.82
N GLU A 31 18.13 -22.22 54.60
CA GLU A 31 19.20 -22.80 53.78
C GLU A 31 18.90 -22.67 52.28
N GLU A 32 19.97 -22.43 51.55
CA GLU A 32 20.15 -22.09 50.14
C GLU A 32 19.82 -23.29 49.20
N ILE A 33 19.02 -23.07 48.15
CA ILE A 33 18.81 -24.08 47.08
C ILE A 33 18.93 -23.45 45.69
N THR A 34 20.13 -23.58 45.14
CA THR A 34 20.52 -23.96 43.77
C THR A 34 19.49 -23.80 42.64
N LEU A 35 19.82 -22.93 41.67
CA LEU A 35 19.21 -22.86 40.34
C LEU A 35 19.46 -24.16 39.52
N PRO A 36 18.46 -24.73 38.84
CA PRO A 36 18.69 -25.67 37.76
C PRO A 36 19.00 -24.93 36.44
N PRO A 37 19.81 -25.54 35.55
CA PRO A 37 20.24 -24.92 34.30
C PRO A 37 19.12 -24.92 33.27
N GLY A 38 19.09 -23.86 32.45
CA GLY A 38 18.11 -23.64 31.41
C GLY A 38 17.99 -24.81 30.44
N ALA A 39 16.80 -25.39 30.41
CA ALA A 39 16.28 -26.17 29.30
C ALA A 39 15.32 -25.26 28.54
N GLY A 40 15.55 -25.14 27.23
CA GLY A 40 14.74 -24.33 26.33
C GLY A 40 13.27 -24.75 26.35
N GLY A 41 12.41 -23.75 26.20
CA GLY A 41 10.97 -23.89 26.11
C GLY A 41 10.36 -22.51 26.19
N ASP A 42 9.80 -22.07 25.06
CA ASP A 42 8.56 -21.30 24.94
C ASP A 42 8.61 -20.30 23.77
N GLU A 43 8.91 -20.79 22.56
CA GLU A 43 8.35 -20.20 21.33
C GLU A 43 6.92 -20.73 21.05
N GLU A 44 6.41 -21.67 21.85
CA GLU A 44 5.10 -22.34 21.64
C GLU A 44 3.90 -21.56 22.22
N SER A 45 4.10 -20.39 22.83
CA SER A 45 3.01 -19.61 23.46
C SER A 45 2.25 -18.69 22.49
N GLU A 46 2.70 -18.54 21.23
CA GLU A 46 2.07 -17.69 20.21
C GLU A 46 1.10 -18.43 19.26
N GLU A 47 0.81 -19.70 19.49
CA GLU A 47 -0.32 -20.38 18.83
C GLU A 47 -1.65 -19.96 19.49
N ALA A 48 -1.96 -18.67 19.43
CA ALA A 48 -3.33 -18.21 19.55
C ALA A 48 -4.19 -19.00 18.56
N PHE A 49 -5.45 -19.31 18.90
CA PHE A 49 -6.39 -20.06 18.07
C PHE A 49 -6.59 -19.44 16.67
N LEU A 50 -5.66 -19.69 15.74
CA LEU A 50 -5.71 -19.18 14.38
C LEU A 50 -6.77 -19.97 13.62
N LEU A 51 -7.74 -19.24 13.07
CA LEU A 51 -8.70 -19.79 12.15
C LEU A 51 -8.02 -20.00 10.78
N PRO A 52 -8.56 -20.90 9.94
CA PRO A 52 -8.11 -21.02 8.56
C PRO A 52 -8.16 -19.64 7.89
N TRP A 53 -7.11 -19.28 7.13
CA TRP A 53 -6.99 -18.00 6.42
C TRP A 53 -6.68 -16.76 7.27
N ASP A 54 -6.43 -16.88 8.58
CA ASP A 54 -6.04 -15.74 9.42
C ASP A 54 -4.66 -15.19 9.04
N ARG A 55 -3.71 -16.07 8.72
CA ARG A 55 -2.38 -15.67 8.26
C ARG A 55 -2.44 -15.07 6.86
N PHE A 56 -3.25 -15.65 5.98
CA PHE A 56 -3.55 -15.04 4.68
C PHE A 56 -4.10 -13.61 4.85
N SER A 57 -5.09 -13.44 5.75
CA SER A 57 -5.75 -12.16 6.03
C SER A 57 -4.80 -11.09 6.59
N SER A 58 -3.66 -11.50 7.14
CA SER A 58 -2.62 -10.59 7.60
C SER A 58 -1.87 -9.90 6.45
N TRP A 59 -1.83 -10.53 5.26
CA TRP A 59 -1.16 -10.05 4.06
C TRP A 59 -2.12 -9.55 2.99
N LEU A 60 -3.18 -10.30 2.70
CA LEU A 60 -4.13 -10.04 1.61
C LEU A 60 -5.57 -10.13 2.13
N HIS A 61 -6.43 -9.27 1.59
CA HIS A 61 -7.87 -9.43 1.76
C HIS A 61 -8.41 -10.50 0.81
N CYS A 62 -8.01 -10.45 -0.46
CA CYS A 62 -8.30 -11.48 -1.46
C CYS A 62 -7.45 -11.31 -2.71
N ILE A 63 -7.50 -12.31 -3.58
CA ILE A 63 -6.99 -12.31 -4.94
C ILE A 63 -8.22 -12.30 -5.87
N CYS A 64 -8.24 -11.41 -6.84
CA CYS A 64 -9.31 -11.29 -7.83
C CYS A 64 -8.76 -11.54 -9.23
N VAL A 65 -9.49 -12.29 -10.04
CA VAL A 65 -9.28 -12.38 -11.48
C VAL A 65 -10.36 -11.57 -12.15
N VAL A 66 -9.97 -10.60 -12.98
CA VAL A 66 -10.88 -9.76 -13.74
C VAL A 66 -10.67 -10.00 -15.22
N GLY A 67 -11.72 -10.40 -15.93
CA GLY A 67 -11.72 -10.60 -17.37
C GLY A 67 -12.52 -9.54 -18.10
N PHE A 68 -12.47 -9.60 -19.43
CA PHE A 68 -13.33 -8.81 -20.29
C PHE A 68 -14.37 -9.71 -20.96
N ASP A 69 -15.62 -9.58 -20.53
CA ASP A 69 -16.78 -10.18 -21.15
C ASP A 69 -17.35 -9.27 -22.24
N LEU A 70 -17.85 -9.86 -23.33
CA LEU A 70 -18.34 -9.10 -24.49
C LEU A 70 -19.68 -8.39 -24.23
N GLU A 71 -20.49 -8.90 -23.31
CA GLU A 71 -21.82 -8.38 -22.99
C GLU A 71 -21.77 -7.47 -21.77
N LEU A 72 -21.02 -7.88 -20.74
CA LEU A 72 -20.94 -7.20 -19.45
C LEU A 72 -19.78 -6.20 -19.35
N GLY A 73 -18.77 -6.30 -20.22
CA GLY A 73 -17.53 -5.55 -20.10
C GLY A 73 -16.58 -6.15 -19.06
N GLN A 74 -15.89 -5.32 -18.26
CA GLN A 74 -14.97 -5.83 -17.24
C GLN A 74 -15.74 -6.50 -16.09
N ALA A 75 -15.44 -7.76 -15.80
CA ALA A 75 -16.13 -8.52 -14.76
C ALA A 75 -15.15 -9.32 -13.90
N VAL A 76 -15.44 -9.43 -12.60
CA VAL A 76 -14.71 -10.34 -11.71
C VAL A 76 -15.16 -11.76 -12.04
N GLU A 77 -14.22 -12.58 -12.49
CA GLU A 77 -14.47 -14.00 -12.79
C GLU A 77 -14.29 -14.85 -11.53
N VAL A 78 -13.24 -14.58 -10.75
CA VAL A 78 -12.83 -15.41 -9.61
C VAL A 78 -12.41 -14.53 -8.44
N ILE A 79 -12.78 -14.92 -7.22
CA ILE A 79 -12.29 -14.35 -5.97
C ILE A 79 -11.75 -15.48 -5.10
N TYR A 80 -10.49 -15.37 -4.67
CA TYR A 80 -9.84 -16.32 -3.76
C TYR A 80 -9.33 -15.62 -2.50
N PRO A 81 -9.38 -16.26 -1.33
CA PRO A 81 -10.18 -17.44 -1.01
C PRO A 81 -11.68 -17.23 -1.26
N HIS A 82 -12.42 -18.29 -1.62
CA HIS A 82 -13.84 -18.21 -2.02
C HIS A 82 -14.78 -17.59 -0.97
N HIS A 83 -14.42 -17.68 0.31
CA HIS A 83 -15.19 -17.09 1.41
C HIS A 83 -14.96 -15.58 1.57
N SER A 84 -13.98 -15.01 0.84
CA SER A 84 -13.65 -13.59 0.88
C SER A 84 -14.83 -12.77 0.39
N LYS A 85 -15.32 -11.88 1.24
CA LYS A 85 -16.45 -11.03 0.90
C LYS A 85 -15.94 -9.75 0.22
N LEU A 86 -16.58 -9.33 -0.87
CA LEU A 86 -16.48 -8.01 -1.46
C LEU A 86 -17.90 -7.49 -1.70
N SER A 87 -18.16 -6.23 -1.37
CA SER A 87 -19.43 -5.59 -1.70
C SER A 87 -19.50 -5.36 -3.21
N GLU A 88 -20.71 -5.22 -3.76
CA GLU A 88 -20.88 -4.97 -5.19
C GLU A 88 -20.16 -3.69 -5.63
N LYS A 89 -20.17 -2.63 -4.81
CA LYS A 89 -19.43 -1.39 -5.08
C LYS A 89 -17.91 -1.63 -5.16
N GLU A 90 -17.36 -2.45 -4.27
CA GLU A 90 -15.93 -2.82 -4.27
C GLU A 90 -15.60 -3.66 -5.51
N LYS A 91 -16.43 -4.64 -5.87
CA LYS A 91 -16.26 -5.45 -7.10
C LYS A 91 -16.28 -4.58 -8.35
N THR A 92 -17.25 -3.68 -8.47
CA THR A 92 -17.33 -2.73 -9.59
C THR A 92 -16.09 -1.85 -9.68
N SER A 93 -15.61 -1.35 -8.53
CA SER A 93 -14.37 -0.53 -8.49
C SER A 93 -13.16 -1.35 -8.95
N ILE A 94 -13.02 -2.59 -8.47
CA ILE A 94 -11.95 -3.50 -8.90
C ILE A 94 -12.04 -3.76 -10.41
N CYS A 95 -13.22 -4.03 -10.98
CA CYS A 95 -13.37 -4.26 -12.42
C CYS A 95 -12.80 -3.12 -13.26
N TYR A 96 -13.22 -1.89 -12.98
CA TYR A 96 -12.84 -0.73 -13.79
C TYR A 96 -11.41 -0.25 -13.52
N LEU A 97 -10.91 -0.37 -12.28
CA LEU A 97 -9.55 0.03 -11.94
C LEU A 97 -8.50 -1.01 -12.37
N SER A 98 -8.91 -2.26 -12.64
CA SER A 98 -7.97 -3.32 -13.06
C SER A 98 -7.63 -3.29 -14.55
N PHE A 99 -8.25 -2.42 -15.34
CA PHE A 99 -8.01 -2.29 -16.78
C PHE A 99 -7.52 -0.87 -17.12
N PRO A 100 -6.65 -0.72 -18.14
CA PRO A 100 -6.34 0.59 -18.69
C PRO A 100 -7.60 1.30 -19.24
N ASP A 101 -7.83 2.55 -18.84
CA ASP A 101 -8.97 3.41 -19.23
C ASP A 101 -8.74 4.07 -20.61
N SER A 102 -7.64 3.71 -21.28
CA SER A 102 -7.28 4.23 -22.59
C SER A 102 -6.60 3.14 -23.40
N ASN A 103 -6.88 3.14 -24.70
CA ASN A 103 -6.38 2.13 -25.65
C ASN A 103 -4.89 2.32 -26.02
N SER A 104 -4.18 3.24 -25.36
CA SER A 104 -2.78 3.55 -25.64
C SER A 104 -1.83 2.57 -24.95
N GLY A 105 -1.00 1.89 -25.75
CA GLY A 105 0.33 1.43 -25.33
C GLY A 105 0.43 0.20 -24.42
N CYS A 106 -0.66 -0.45 -24.02
CA CYS A 106 -0.63 -1.54 -23.04
C CYS A 106 -0.52 -2.96 -23.65
N LEU A 107 0.13 -3.12 -24.81
CA LEU A 107 0.36 -4.47 -25.37
C LEU A 107 1.40 -5.22 -24.55
N GLY A 108 1.10 -6.48 -24.22
CA GLY A 108 1.93 -7.33 -23.36
C GLY A 108 1.44 -7.29 -21.91
N ASP A 109 2.39 -7.36 -20.99
CA ASP A 109 2.13 -7.40 -19.55
C ASP A 109 2.43 -6.04 -18.91
N THR A 110 1.54 -5.56 -18.05
CA THR A 110 1.68 -4.26 -17.36
C THR A 110 1.31 -4.44 -15.89
N GLN A 111 2.16 -3.92 -15.00
CA GLN A 111 1.88 -3.88 -13.56
C GLN A 111 1.64 -2.44 -13.12
N PHE A 112 0.67 -2.26 -12.24
CA PHE A 112 0.31 -0.97 -11.68
C PHE A 112 -0.51 -1.19 -10.41
N CYS A 113 -0.72 -0.13 -9.64
CA CYS A 113 -1.59 -0.21 -8.47
C CYS A 113 -2.67 0.88 -8.47
N PHE A 114 -3.75 0.62 -7.76
CA PHE A 114 -4.78 1.59 -7.46
C PHE A 114 -5.14 1.54 -5.97
N ARG A 115 -5.75 2.63 -5.48
CA ARG A 115 -6.24 2.74 -4.10
C ARG A 115 -7.71 3.12 -4.17
N PHE A 116 -8.56 2.42 -3.44
CA PHE A 116 -10.01 2.62 -3.47
C PHE A 116 -10.62 2.49 -2.08
N ARG A 117 -11.75 3.16 -1.88
CA ARG A 117 -12.39 3.25 -0.57
C ARG A 117 -13.07 1.93 -0.18
N GLN A 118 -12.83 1.49 1.04
CA GLN A 118 -13.49 0.34 1.63
C GLN A 118 -14.96 0.69 1.98
N GLY A 119 -15.87 -0.26 1.80
CA GLY A 119 -17.28 -0.09 2.18
C GLY A 119 -17.48 0.04 3.70
N SER A 120 -18.32 0.99 4.14
CA SER A 120 -18.49 1.45 5.53
C SER A 120 -18.96 0.40 6.57
N ASN A 121 -19.30 -0.83 6.17
CA ASN A 121 -19.95 -1.82 7.05
C ASN A 121 -19.02 -2.90 7.63
N ARG A 122 -17.70 -2.70 7.62
CA ARG A 122 -16.77 -3.75 8.05
C ARG A 122 -15.92 -3.34 9.26
N LYS A 123 -16.39 -3.75 10.44
CA LYS A 123 -15.52 -3.87 11.62
C LYS A 123 -14.75 -5.19 11.48
N SER A 124 -13.43 -5.13 11.32
CA SER A 124 -12.61 -6.34 11.38
C SER A 124 -12.47 -6.75 12.85
N SER A 125 -12.96 -7.94 13.20
CA SER A 125 -12.80 -8.52 14.55
C SER A 125 -11.34 -8.80 14.92
N LEU A 126 -10.44 -8.85 13.93
CA LEU A 126 -8.98 -8.95 14.09
C LEU A 126 -8.29 -7.60 14.35
N GLY A 127 -9.04 -6.50 14.41
CA GLY A 127 -8.49 -5.14 14.54
C GLY A 127 -7.54 -4.98 15.75
N CYS A 128 -7.86 -5.59 16.88
CA CYS A 128 -7.05 -5.49 18.10
C CYS A 128 -5.70 -6.25 18.00
N PHE A 129 -5.67 -7.40 17.32
CA PHE A 129 -4.46 -8.23 17.18
C PHE A 129 -3.50 -7.71 16.10
N LEU A 130 -4.04 -7.04 15.08
CA LEU A 130 -3.24 -6.45 13.99
C LEU A 130 -2.78 -5.01 14.31
N GLU A 131 -3.45 -4.28 15.20
CA GLU A 131 -3.03 -2.93 15.62
C GLU A 131 -1.65 -2.92 16.29
N THR A 132 -1.29 -3.97 17.03
CA THR A 132 0.05 -4.12 17.60
C THR A 132 1.13 -4.33 16.54
N THR A 133 0.82 -5.01 15.43
CA THR A 133 1.78 -5.32 14.36
C THR A 133 2.26 -4.07 13.60
N ASP A 134 1.43 -3.03 13.54
CA ASP A 134 1.74 -1.78 12.83
C ASP A 134 2.46 -0.75 13.73
N ARG A 135 2.63 -1.02 15.03
CA ARG A 135 3.15 -0.04 16.01
C ARG A 135 4.51 0.52 15.58
N ASP A 136 5.41 -0.41 15.24
CA ASP A 136 6.81 -0.12 14.92
C ASP A 136 7.03 0.12 13.41
N ALA A 137 5.98 0.12 12.59
CA ALA A 137 6.06 0.44 11.17
C ALA A 137 6.22 1.96 10.94
N PRO A 138 6.98 2.39 9.91
CA PRO A 138 7.02 3.78 9.49
C PRO A 138 5.62 4.34 9.16
N PRO A 139 5.36 5.65 9.38
CA PRO A 139 4.04 6.23 9.16
C PRO A 139 3.45 6.01 7.76
N CYS A 140 4.29 5.98 6.71
CA CYS A 140 3.88 5.71 5.33
C CYS A 140 3.49 4.24 5.07
N LEU A 141 3.82 3.32 5.98
CA LEU A 141 3.60 1.88 5.84
C LEU A 141 2.48 1.34 6.72
N LYS A 142 1.89 2.18 7.57
CA LYS A 142 0.78 1.78 8.42
C LYS A 142 -0.47 1.52 7.58
N ARG A 143 -1.25 0.52 7.98
CA ARG A 143 -2.52 0.19 7.33
C ARG A 143 -3.49 1.35 7.45
N GLU A 144 -4.25 1.60 6.39
CA GLU A 144 -5.32 2.59 6.40
C GLU A 144 -6.67 1.91 6.58
N GLN A 145 -7.42 2.31 7.61
CA GLN A 145 -8.68 1.63 7.95
C GLN A 145 -9.79 1.85 6.90
N GLY A 146 -9.68 2.86 6.06
CA GLY A 146 -10.72 3.26 5.10
C GLY A 146 -10.46 2.88 3.64
N HIS A 147 -9.32 2.28 3.31
CA HIS A 147 -8.92 2.04 1.93
C HIS A 147 -8.28 0.67 1.73
N TYR A 148 -8.47 0.14 0.53
CA TYR A 148 -7.71 -0.99 0.02
C TYR A 148 -6.75 -0.53 -1.08
N TYR A 149 -5.66 -1.26 -1.21
CA TYR A 149 -4.75 -1.22 -2.34
C TYR A 149 -5.03 -2.42 -3.24
N GLY A 150 -5.20 -2.16 -4.53
CA GLY A 150 -5.23 -3.18 -5.57
C GLY A 150 -3.93 -3.16 -6.35
N TYR A 151 -3.19 -4.27 -6.34
CA TYR A 151 -1.98 -4.46 -7.14
C TYR A 151 -2.36 -5.30 -8.34
N VAL A 152 -2.07 -4.81 -9.55
CA VAL A 152 -2.58 -5.37 -10.79
C VAL A 152 -1.45 -5.94 -11.62
N TYR A 153 -1.68 -7.12 -12.18
CA TYR A 153 -0.96 -7.65 -13.33
C TYR A 153 -1.95 -7.78 -14.48
N PHE A 154 -1.89 -6.86 -15.44
CA PHE A 154 -2.73 -6.86 -16.62
C PHE A 154 -1.97 -7.47 -17.80
N ARG A 155 -2.60 -8.43 -18.49
CA ARG A 155 -2.10 -9.04 -19.71
C ARG A 155 -3.01 -8.68 -20.87
N GLN A 156 -2.44 -8.11 -21.92
CA GLN A 156 -3.11 -7.90 -23.20
C GLN A 156 -2.27 -8.46 -24.35
N VAL A 157 -2.76 -9.53 -24.97
CA VAL A 157 -2.07 -10.20 -26.08
C VAL A 157 -2.99 -10.24 -27.30
N ARG A 158 -2.43 -10.11 -28.49
CA ARG A 158 -3.20 -10.29 -29.74
C ARG A 158 -3.64 -11.73 -29.84
N ASP A 159 -4.93 -11.93 -30.01
CA ASP A 159 -5.53 -13.23 -30.24
C ASP A 159 -6.58 -13.11 -31.34
N LYS A 160 -6.28 -13.71 -32.49
CA LYS A 160 -7.16 -13.68 -33.67
C LYS A 160 -8.38 -14.58 -33.53
N SER A 161 -8.36 -15.53 -32.59
CA SER A 161 -9.50 -16.43 -32.33
C SER A 161 -10.63 -15.71 -31.59
N LEU A 162 -10.32 -14.62 -30.88
CA LEU A 162 -11.29 -13.81 -30.15
C LEU A 162 -11.90 -12.72 -31.03
N LYS A 163 -13.21 -12.47 -30.89
CA LYS A 163 -13.95 -11.47 -31.68
C LYS A 163 -13.35 -10.05 -31.60
N ARG A 164 -12.73 -9.70 -30.47
CA ARG A 164 -12.11 -8.39 -30.23
C ARG A 164 -10.66 -8.31 -30.74
N GLY A 165 -10.07 -9.42 -31.17
CA GLY A 165 -8.68 -9.51 -31.65
C GLY A 165 -7.63 -9.47 -30.54
N TYR A 166 -8.04 -9.43 -29.27
CA TYR A 166 -7.15 -9.38 -28.11
C TYR A 166 -7.71 -10.20 -26.96
N PHE A 167 -6.82 -10.96 -26.31
CA PHE A 167 -7.02 -11.48 -24.97
C PHE A 167 -6.68 -10.38 -23.96
N GLN A 168 -7.55 -10.13 -22.99
CA GLN A 168 -7.33 -9.15 -21.93
C GLN A 168 -7.78 -9.71 -20.59
N LYS A 169 -6.88 -9.73 -19.62
CA LYS A 169 -7.18 -10.27 -18.30
C LYS A 169 -6.25 -9.67 -17.24
N SER A 170 -6.78 -9.45 -16.04
CA SER A 170 -6.05 -8.92 -14.90
C SER A 170 -6.08 -9.89 -13.74
N LEU A 171 -4.92 -10.14 -13.15
CA LEU A 171 -4.78 -10.73 -11.82
C LEU A 171 -4.52 -9.61 -10.82
N VAL A 172 -5.30 -9.58 -9.73
CA VAL A 172 -5.31 -8.45 -8.80
C VAL A 172 -5.17 -8.94 -7.36
N LEU A 173 -4.17 -8.44 -6.64
CA LEU A 173 -4.04 -8.65 -5.20
C LEU A 173 -4.67 -7.48 -4.45
N ILE A 174 -5.62 -7.75 -3.56
CA ILE A 174 -6.25 -6.73 -2.71
C ILE A 174 -5.64 -6.81 -1.32
N SER A 175 -5.07 -5.72 -0.82
CA SER A 175 -4.46 -5.65 0.51
C SER A 175 -4.74 -4.33 1.22
N LYS A 176 -4.59 -4.33 2.54
CA LYS A 176 -4.51 -3.10 3.36
C LYS A 176 -3.08 -2.57 3.52
N LEU A 177 -2.09 -3.38 3.13
CA LEU A 177 -0.67 -3.06 3.27
C LEU A 177 -0.20 -2.31 2.02
N PRO A 178 0.45 -1.13 2.16
CA PRO A 178 0.99 -0.35 1.05
C PRO A 178 2.37 -0.87 0.58
N TYR A 179 2.51 -2.19 0.39
CA TYR A 179 3.76 -2.87 0.06
C TYR A 179 3.93 -3.08 -1.46
N VAL A 180 4.01 -1.98 -2.19
CA VAL A 180 3.95 -1.93 -3.66
C VAL A 180 4.97 -2.88 -4.32
N THR A 181 6.25 -2.74 -3.98
CA THR A 181 7.34 -3.53 -4.57
C THR A 181 7.20 -5.01 -4.28
N PHE A 182 6.75 -5.36 -3.07
CA PHE A 182 6.50 -6.73 -2.68
C PHE A 182 5.35 -7.37 -3.44
N PHE A 183 4.18 -6.74 -3.48
CA PHE A 183 3.02 -7.33 -4.17
C PHE A 183 3.20 -7.36 -5.69
N HIS A 184 3.94 -6.40 -6.28
CA HIS A 184 4.37 -6.52 -7.67
C HIS A 184 5.30 -7.73 -7.88
N SER A 185 6.20 -8.03 -6.94
CA SER A 185 7.07 -9.20 -7.02
C SER A 185 6.30 -10.52 -6.86
N VAL A 186 5.33 -10.57 -5.94
CA VAL A 186 4.40 -11.70 -5.80
C VAL A 186 3.62 -11.93 -7.11
N LEU A 187 3.09 -10.88 -7.71
CA LEU A 187 2.38 -10.97 -9.00
C LEU A 187 3.27 -11.45 -10.16
N LYS A 188 4.56 -11.10 -10.18
CA LYS A 188 5.49 -11.59 -11.21
C LYS A 188 5.70 -13.11 -11.15
N ILE A 189 5.51 -13.72 -9.97
CA ILE A 189 5.56 -15.17 -9.80
C ILE A 189 4.19 -15.77 -10.09
N LEU A 190 3.13 -15.21 -9.50
CA LEU A 190 1.79 -15.78 -9.54
C LEU A 190 1.09 -15.65 -10.91
N ALA A 191 1.22 -14.50 -11.58
CA ALA A 191 0.45 -14.23 -12.80
C ALA A 191 0.84 -15.14 -13.97
N PRO A 192 2.14 -15.37 -14.31
CA PRO A 192 2.51 -16.30 -15.36
C PRO A 192 1.94 -17.70 -15.12
N GLU A 193 2.10 -18.21 -13.90
CA GLU A 193 1.58 -19.52 -13.50
C GLU A 193 0.05 -19.59 -13.60
N TYR A 194 -0.66 -18.53 -13.22
CA TYR A 194 -2.11 -18.46 -13.37
C TYR A 194 -2.56 -18.48 -14.83
N PHE A 195 -1.89 -17.75 -15.72
CA PHE A 195 -2.26 -17.76 -17.13
C PHE A 195 -2.04 -19.12 -17.81
N GLU A 196 -1.16 -19.96 -17.26
CA GLU A 196 -0.92 -21.32 -17.74
C GLU A 196 -1.82 -22.36 -17.05
N LYS A 197 -1.92 -22.33 -15.72
CA LYS A 197 -2.54 -23.38 -14.89
C LYS A 197 -3.93 -23.02 -14.37
N GLN A 198 -4.38 -21.77 -14.51
CA GLN A 198 -5.69 -21.25 -14.07
C GLN A 198 -5.93 -21.42 -12.57
N GLU A 199 -7.19 -21.61 -12.14
CA GLU A 199 -7.61 -21.55 -10.72
C GLU A 199 -6.85 -22.45 -9.73
N PRO A 200 -6.46 -23.71 -10.05
CA PRO A 200 -5.72 -24.56 -9.11
C PRO A 200 -4.43 -23.93 -8.59
N CYS A 201 -3.78 -23.07 -9.39
CA CYS A 201 -2.59 -22.37 -8.94
C CYS A 201 -2.90 -21.29 -7.89
N LEU A 202 -4.08 -20.67 -7.93
CA LEU A 202 -4.50 -19.66 -6.96
C LEU A 202 -4.78 -20.33 -5.62
N GLU A 203 -5.38 -21.52 -5.64
CA GLU A 203 -5.58 -22.32 -4.42
C GLU A 203 -4.23 -22.68 -3.79
N ALA A 204 -3.28 -23.19 -4.58
CA ALA A 204 -1.94 -23.51 -4.09
C ALA A 204 -1.22 -22.26 -3.52
N ALA A 205 -1.27 -21.14 -4.24
CA ALA A 205 -0.66 -19.89 -3.80
C ALA A 205 -1.31 -19.33 -2.53
N CYS A 206 -2.64 -19.37 -2.41
CA CYS A 206 -3.33 -18.96 -1.20
C CYS A 206 -2.91 -19.82 0.00
N ASN A 207 -2.78 -21.14 -0.18
CA ASN A 207 -2.30 -22.05 0.88
C ASN A 207 -0.84 -21.76 1.28
N ASP A 208 0.03 -21.42 0.32
CA ASP A 208 1.40 -20.98 0.62
C ASP A 208 1.40 -19.68 1.44
N ILE A 209 0.58 -18.69 1.05
CA ILE A 209 0.44 -17.40 1.72
C ILE A 209 -0.14 -17.55 3.13
N ASP A 210 -1.08 -18.48 3.33
CA ASP A 210 -1.64 -18.78 4.66
C ASP A 210 -0.62 -19.45 5.61
N ARG A 211 0.53 -19.88 5.11
CA ARG A 211 1.64 -20.37 5.95
C ARG A 211 2.67 -19.29 6.26
N TRP A 212 2.53 -18.09 5.69
CA TRP A 212 3.47 -17.02 5.94
C TRP A 212 3.42 -16.56 7.40
N PRO A 213 4.56 -16.14 7.96
CA PRO A 213 4.56 -15.39 9.21
C PRO A 213 3.80 -14.08 9.02
N THR A 214 3.20 -13.58 10.10
CA THR A 214 2.55 -12.25 10.12
C THR A 214 3.58 -11.17 9.74
N PRO A 215 3.19 -10.15 8.95
CA PRO A 215 4.09 -9.09 8.51
C PRO A 215 4.50 -8.19 9.68
N HIS A 216 5.66 -8.48 10.26
CA HIS A 216 6.21 -7.74 11.39
C HIS A 216 7.39 -6.84 10.96
N PRO A 217 7.35 -5.52 11.27
CA PRO A 217 8.47 -4.61 11.10
C PRO A 217 9.76 -5.14 11.77
N GLY A 218 10.90 -4.94 11.11
CA GLY A 218 12.22 -5.20 11.66
C GLY A 218 12.78 -6.59 11.43
N ARG A 219 11.92 -7.58 11.18
CA ARG A 219 12.31 -8.97 10.94
C ARG A 219 12.54 -9.22 9.44
N ILE A 220 13.52 -10.08 9.14
CA ILE A 220 13.68 -10.66 7.80
C ILE A 220 12.72 -11.85 7.73
N LEU A 221 11.81 -11.81 6.77
CA LEU A 221 10.79 -12.82 6.54
C LEU A 221 11.19 -13.67 5.34
N THR A 222 10.96 -14.98 5.47
CA THR A 222 11.19 -15.96 4.40
C THR A 222 9.81 -16.49 3.98
N LEU A 223 9.40 -16.13 2.76
CA LEU A 223 8.03 -16.27 2.29
C LEU A 223 8.03 -17.20 1.06
N PRO A 224 7.75 -18.50 1.23
CA PRO A 224 7.66 -19.45 0.13
C PRO A 224 6.40 -19.19 -0.71
N LEU A 225 6.52 -19.24 -2.02
CA LEU A 225 5.43 -19.06 -2.96
C LEU A 225 5.73 -19.83 -4.25
N MET A 226 4.94 -20.85 -4.56
CA MET A 226 5.02 -21.58 -5.83
C MET A 226 6.44 -22.09 -6.16
N GLY A 227 7.15 -22.61 -5.16
CA GLY A 227 8.52 -23.12 -5.30
C GLY A 227 9.63 -22.06 -5.33
N VAL A 228 9.29 -20.78 -5.22
CA VAL A 228 10.23 -19.66 -5.05
C VAL A 228 10.18 -19.16 -3.61
N VAL A 229 11.31 -18.77 -3.05
CA VAL A 229 11.38 -18.20 -1.69
C VAL A 229 11.68 -16.71 -1.77
N ILE A 230 10.72 -15.87 -1.34
CA ILE A 230 10.91 -14.42 -1.24
C ILE A 230 11.48 -14.09 0.14
N LYS A 231 12.68 -13.54 0.20
CA LYS A 231 13.29 -13.00 1.42
C LYS A 231 13.13 -11.48 1.42
N VAL A 232 12.46 -10.95 2.44
CA VAL A 232 12.16 -9.51 2.54
C VAL A 232 12.21 -9.03 3.98
N ARG A 233 12.64 -7.79 4.20
CA ARG A 233 12.58 -7.13 5.50
C ARG A 233 11.56 -5.99 5.46
N ILE A 234 10.65 -5.95 6.43
CA ILE A 234 9.73 -4.82 6.60
C ILE A 234 10.47 -3.73 7.39
N PRO A 235 10.54 -2.48 6.89
CA PRO A 235 11.19 -1.38 7.60
C PRO A 235 10.53 -1.07 8.95
N THR A 236 11.32 -0.52 9.89
CA THR A 236 10.83 0.00 11.18
C THR A 236 10.93 1.53 11.23
N CYS A 237 10.16 2.16 12.11
CA CYS A 237 10.28 3.59 12.39
C CYS A 237 11.61 3.98 13.07
N TYR A 238 12.39 3.00 13.52
CA TYR A 238 13.72 3.18 14.12
C TYR A 238 14.86 3.01 13.11
N ASP A 239 14.56 2.59 11.88
CA ASP A 239 15.57 2.40 10.85
C ASP A 239 16.17 3.76 10.46
N LYS A 240 17.51 3.83 10.38
CA LYS A 240 18.19 5.04 9.92
C LYS A 240 18.04 5.16 8.38
N PRO A 241 17.77 6.36 7.84
CA PRO A 241 17.70 6.58 6.39
C PRO A 241 18.95 6.04 5.68
N GLY A 242 18.76 5.29 4.59
CA GLY A 242 19.85 4.72 3.79
C GLY A 242 20.45 3.41 4.32
N THR A 243 19.95 2.87 5.43
CA THR A 243 20.44 1.61 6.03
C THR A 243 19.60 0.41 5.60
N SER A 244 19.33 0.27 4.31
CA SER A 244 18.64 -0.91 3.77
C SER A 244 19.65 -2.06 3.63
N GLN A 245 20.08 -2.64 4.75
CA GLN A 245 20.91 -3.84 4.73
C GLN A 245 20.02 -5.07 4.56
N LEU A 246 19.93 -5.58 3.33
CA LEU A 246 19.81 -7.03 3.17
C LEU A 246 21.21 -7.59 3.22
N VAL A 247 21.56 -8.09 4.40
CA VAL A 247 22.74 -8.93 4.59
C VAL A 247 22.67 -10.02 3.51
N GLN A 248 23.67 -10.04 2.62
CA GLN A 248 23.84 -11.09 1.62
C GLN A 248 23.80 -12.43 2.36
N SER A 249 22.71 -13.20 2.20
CA SER A 249 22.66 -14.52 2.83
C SER A 249 23.68 -15.38 2.11
N ALA A 250 24.66 -15.89 2.86
CA ALA A 250 25.64 -16.84 2.39
C ALA A 250 24.96 -17.98 1.60
N GLN A 251 25.59 -18.38 0.50
CA GLN A 251 25.11 -19.43 -0.39
C GLN A 251 25.09 -20.78 0.34
N SER A 252 23.90 -21.24 0.72
CA SER A 252 23.61 -22.66 0.89
C SER A 252 22.10 -22.87 0.94
N ASP A 253 21.43 -22.92 -0.22
CA ASP A 253 20.13 -23.58 -0.33
C ASP A 253 19.87 -23.91 -1.80
N SER A 254 19.37 -25.11 -2.07
CA SER A 254 19.07 -25.60 -3.43
C SER A 254 17.79 -24.97 -4.04
N LEU A 255 17.28 -23.90 -3.44
CA LEU A 255 16.00 -23.28 -3.78
C LEU A 255 16.21 -21.93 -4.48
N VAL A 256 15.36 -21.64 -5.48
CA VAL A 256 15.33 -20.33 -6.14
C VAL A 256 14.83 -19.29 -5.14
N SER A 257 15.68 -18.34 -4.76
CA SER A 257 15.36 -17.29 -3.79
C SER A 257 15.46 -15.89 -4.41
N ILE A 258 14.52 -15.02 -4.04
CA ILE A 258 14.48 -13.62 -4.45
C ILE A 258 14.63 -12.78 -3.19
N VAL A 259 15.63 -11.89 -3.17
CA VAL A 259 15.88 -10.97 -2.06
C VAL A 259 15.40 -9.58 -2.46
N LEU A 260 14.40 -9.04 -1.77
CA LEU A 260 13.80 -7.74 -2.09
C LEU A 260 14.40 -6.60 -1.26
N PRO A 261 15.22 -5.69 -1.85
CA PRO A 261 15.91 -4.61 -1.14
C PRO A 261 14.97 -3.71 -0.34
N THR A 262 13.77 -3.49 -0.87
CA THR A 262 12.74 -2.67 -0.27
C THR A 262 11.37 -3.32 -0.51
N ILE A 263 10.45 -3.09 0.43
CA ILE A 263 9.09 -3.67 0.35
C ILE A 263 8.09 -2.74 -0.35
N HIS A 264 8.36 -1.43 -0.35
CA HIS A 264 7.40 -0.39 -0.70
C HIS A 264 7.96 0.71 -1.61
N GLU A 265 9.28 0.90 -1.65
CA GLU A 265 9.88 2.04 -2.33
C GLU A 265 9.76 1.90 -3.84
N VAL A 266 9.22 2.95 -4.46
CA VAL A 266 9.23 3.13 -5.91
C VAL A 266 10.55 3.77 -6.36
N ASP A 267 10.94 3.54 -7.61
CA ASP A 267 12.13 4.15 -8.20
C ASP A 267 11.91 5.65 -8.44
N LEU A 268 12.20 6.46 -7.41
CA LEU A 268 12.04 7.91 -7.43
C LEU A 268 12.83 8.56 -8.58
N PHE A 269 14.03 8.05 -8.88
CA PHE A 269 14.85 8.59 -9.95
C PHE A 269 14.16 8.39 -11.30
N ARG A 270 13.70 7.17 -11.58
CA ARG A 270 12.96 6.87 -12.82
C ARG A 270 11.69 7.70 -12.94
N CYS A 271 10.92 7.84 -11.85
CA CYS A 271 9.66 8.60 -11.85
C CYS A 271 9.88 10.11 -12.00
N PHE A 272 10.90 10.68 -11.35
CA PHE A 272 11.17 12.12 -11.38
C PHE A 272 12.13 12.56 -12.47
N HIS A 273 12.83 11.66 -13.15
CA HIS A 273 13.70 11.98 -14.27
C HIS A 273 13.05 12.94 -15.30
N PRO A 274 11.78 12.75 -15.71
CA PRO A 274 11.12 13.66 -16.65
C PRO A 274 10.90 15.08 -16.08
N VAL A 275 10.78 15.21 -14.75
CA VAL A 275 10.46 16.45 -14.02
C VAL A 275 11.57 16.90 -13.07
N TYR A 276 12.81 16.42 -13.27
CA TYR A 276 13.91 16.54 -12.30
C TYR A 276 14.14 17.97 -11.79
N PHE A 277 14.15 18.96 -12.68
CA PHE A 277 14.36 20.37 -12.32
C PHE A 277 13.24 20.99 -11.49
N HIS A 278 12.10 20.31 -11.36
CA HIS A 278 10.91 20.77 -10.65
C HIS A 278 10.68 20.01 -9.35
N VAL A 279 11.55 19.08 -8.98
CA VAL A 279 11.37 18.20 -7.80
C VAL A 279 11.19 19.01 -6.52
N GLN A 280 11.92 20.11 -6.33
CA GLN A 280 11.74 21.01 -5.17
C GLN A 280 10.30 21.55 -5.08
N MET A 281 9.80 22.12 -6.18
CA MET A 281 8.43 22.64 -6.24
C MET A 281 7.41 21.51 -6.03
N LEU A 282 7.62 20.34 -6.64
CA LEU A 282 6.73 19.21 -6.46
C LEU A 282 6.70 18.72 -5.02
N TRP A 283 7.85 18.67 -4.35
CA TRP A 283 7.95 18.33 -2.93
C TRP A 283 7.17 19.32 -2.06
N GLU A 284 7.26 20.63 -2.34
CA GLU A 284 6.49 21.66 -1.63
C GLU A 284 4.98 21.53 -1.86
N LEU A 285 4.56 21.29 -3.10
CA LEU A 285 3.13 21.07 -3.43
C LEU A 285 2.57 19.87 -2.67
N VAL A 286 3.33 18.76 -2.60
CA VAL A 286 2.93 17.57 -1.84
C VAL A 286 2.87 17.87 -0.35
N LEU A 287 3.89 18.56 0.20
CA LEU A 287 3.94 18.91 1.62
C LEU A 287 2.77 19.80 2.05
N LEU A 288 2.33 20.71 1.16
CA LEU A 288 1.20 21.61 1.38
C LEU A 288 -0.17 20.96 1.09
N GLY A 289 -0.20 19.74 0.56
CA GLY A 289 -1.44 19.06 0.20
C GLY A 289 -2.17 19.74 -0.97
N GLU A 290 -1.45 20.32 -1.91
CA GLU A 290 -2.05 20.99 -3.07
C GLU A 290 -2.73 20.00 -4.02
N ALA A 291 -3.83 20.44 -4.65
CA ALA A 291 -4.55 19.63 -5.62
C ALA A 291 -3.73 19.44 -6.90
N LEU A 292 -3.37 18.19 -7.21
CA LEU A 292 -2.41 17.85 -8.26
C LEU A 292 -2.92 16.70 -9.12
N VAL A 293 -2.86 16.83 -10.44
CA VAL A 293 -3.16 15.72 -11.36
C VAL A 293 -1.93 15.35 -12.18
N VAL A 294 -1.61 14.06 -12.19
CA VAL A 294 -0.61 13.43 -13.05
C VAL A 294 -1.32 12.77 -14.22
N MET A 295 -1.07 13.27 -15.43
CA MET A 295 -1.52 12.66 -16.68
C MET A 295 -0.35 11.87 -17.27
N ALA A 296 -0.50 10.55 -17.36
CA ALA A 296 0.55 9.65 -17.83
C ALA A 296 0.09 8.79 -19.02
N PRO A 297 1.00 8.24 -19.84
CA PRO A 297 0.60 7.47 -21.02
C PRO A 297 0.19 6.02 -20.67
N SER A 298 0.52 5.54 -19.47
CA SER A 298 0.18 4.19 -18.97
C SER A 298 -0.25 4.21 -17.50
N PRO A 299 -1.08 3.24 -17.03
CA PRO A 299 -1.42 3.10 -15.62
C PRO A 299 -0.21 2.85 -14.72
N ALA A 300 0.82 2.18 -15.25
CA ALA A 300 2.09 1.95 -14.56
C ALA A 300 2.78 3.28 -14.24
N GLU A 301 3.02 4.12 -15.24
CA GLU A 301 3.65 5.43 -15.02
C GLU A 301 2.79 6.38 -14.18
N SER A 302 1.47 6.32 -14.33
CA SER A 302 0.53 7.04 -13.47
C SER A 302 0.74 6.67 -11.99
N SER A 303 0.60 5.38 -11.68
CA SER A 303 0.64 4.89 -10.31
C SER A 303 2.02 5.05 -9.68
N ASP A 304 3.10 4.74 -10.40
CA ASP A 304 4.46 4.89 -9.93
C ASP A 304 4.81 6.37 -9.65
N THR A 305 4.34 7.31 -10.48
CA THR A 305 4.61 8.74 -10.26
C THR A 305 3.85 9.28 -9.06
N VAL A 306 2.56 8.94 -8.92
CA VAL A 306 1.77 9.39 -7.77
C VAL A 306 2.34 8.84 -6.47
N LEU A 307 2.73 7.57 -6.45
CA LEU A 307 3.40 6.98 -5.30
C LEU A 307 4.76 7.63 -5.02
N ALA A 308 5.52 7.99 -6.06
CA ALA A 308 6.79 8.71 -5.90
C ALA A 308 6.59 10.10 -5.29
N LEU A 309 5.56 10.83 -5.73
CA LEU A 309 5.18 12.12 -5.16
C LEU A 309 4.81 11.97 -3.68
N VAL A 310 3.95 11.01 -3.33
CA VAL A 310 3.57 10.75 -1.94
C VAL A 310 4.78 10.34 -1.08
N SER A 311 5.71 9.58 -1.65
CA SER A 311 6.89 9.08 -0.93
C SER A 311 8.00 10.12 -0.77
N CYS A 312 8.01 11.20 -1.57
CA CYS A 312 9.11 12.18 -1.55
C CYS A 312 9.16 13.02 -0.27
N ILE A 313 8.07 13.04 0.51
CA ILE A 313 8.03 13.71 1.82
C ILE A 313 8.37 12.76 2.99
N SER A 314 8.75 11.51 2.70
CA SER A 314 9.22 10.56 3.71
C SER A 314 10.32 11.20 4.59
N PRO A 315 10.31 11.03 5.92
CA PRO A 315 9.51 10.07 6.70
C PRO A 315 8.12 10.59 7.12
N LEU A 316 7.68 11.76 6.63
CA LEU A 316 6.36 12.29 6.95
C LEU A 316 5.27 11.44 6.31
N ARG A 317 4.13 11.33 7.01
CA ARG A 317 2.92 10.74 6.45
C ARG A 317 2.24 11.78 5.57
N TYR A 318 1.95 11.42 4.33
CA TYR A 318 1.03 12.19 3.51
C TYR A 318 -0.40 12.02 4.05
N CYS A 319 -1.01 13.12 4.50
CA CYS A 319 -2.30 13.10 5.19
C CYS A 319 -3.49 13.42 4.28
N SER A 320 -3.23 13.97 3.10
CA SER A 320 -4.25 14.23 2.08
C SER A 320 -4.55 12.98 1.27
N ASP A 321 -5.60 13.02 0.45
CA ASP A 321 -5.99 11.86 -0.32
C ASP A 321 -5.08 11.67 -1.56
N PHE A 322 -4.99 10.44 -2.07
CA PHE A 322 -4.31 10.17 -3.33
C PHE A 322 -4.87 8.94 -4.02
N ARG A 323 -4.87 8.99 -5.36
CA ARG A 323 -5.29 7.91 -6.25
C ARG A 323 -4.16 7.62 -7.23
N PRO A 324 -3.35 6.56 -7.00
CA PRO A 324 -2.26 6.20 -7.92
C PRO A 324 -2.74 6.02 -9.36
N TYR A 325 -3.93 5.46 -9.51
CA TYR A 325 -4.61 5.34 -10.77
C TYR A 325 -6.11 5.56 -10.58
N PHE A 326 -6.67 6.47 -11.37
CA PHE A 326 -8.04 6.96 -11.29
C PHE A 326 -8.66 6.98 -12.68
N THR A 327 -9.90 6.50 -12.78
CA THR A 327 -10.61 6.35 -14.07
C THR A 327 -11.91 7.12 -14.07
N ILE A 328 -12.50 7.30 -15.26
CA ILE A 328 -13.81 7.95 -15.39
C ILE A 328 -14.95 7.16 -14.74
N HIS A 329 -14.72 5.88 -14.45
CA HIS A 329 -15.68 4.96 -13.87
C HIS A 329 -15.56 4.85 -12.34
N ASP A 330 -14.64 5.58 -11.73
CA ASP A 330 -14.50 5.60 -10.27
C ASP A 330 -15.77 6.16 -9.62
N SER A 331 -16.17 5.56 -8.50
CA SER A 331 -17.36 5.97 -7.76
C SER A 331 -17.28 7.41 -7.24
N GLU A 332 -16.06 7.93 -7.04
CA GLU A 332 -15.77 9.27 -6.55
C GLU A 332 -15.47 10.25 -7.70
N PHE A 333 -15.69 9.84 -8.97
CA PHE A 333 -15.52 10.69 -10.15
C PHE A 333 -16.23 12.05 -10.04
N LYS A 334 -17.49 12.07 -9.63
CA LYS A 334 -18.26 13.32 -9.49
C LYS A 334 -17.72 14.22 -8.37
N GLU A 335 -17.21 13.63 -7.29
CA GLU A 335 -16.65 14.34 -6.15
C GLU A 335 -15.38 15.09 -6.56
N TYR A 336 -14.44 14.41 -7.22
CA TYR A 336 -13.17 15.03 -7.60
C TYR A 336 -13.26 15.93 -8.84
N THR A 337 -14.29 15.80 -9.69
CA THR A 337 -14.39 16.57 -10.94
C THR A 337 -15.37 17.74 -10.87
N THR A 338 -16.03 17.95 -9.73
CA THR A 338 -16.96 19.07 -9.56
C THR A 338 -16.26 20.42 -9.72
N ARG A 339 -16.96 21.38 -10.35
CA ARG A 339 -16.49 22.77 -10.52
C ARG A 339 -17.15 23.75 -9.56
N THR A 340 -18.08 23.27 -8.73
CA THR A 340 -18.83 24.12 -7.81
C THR A 340 -18.06 24.44 -6.53
N GLN A 341 -17.00 23.69 -6.25
CA GLN A 341 -16.18 23.82 -5.05
C GLN A 341 -14.71 23.99 -5.44
N ALA A 342 -13.90 24.42 -4.48
CA ALA A 342 -12.45 24.41 -4.64
C ALA A 342 -11.98 22.96 -4.88
N PRO A 343 -10.94 22.74 -5.70
CA PRO A 343 -10.36 21.42 -5.88
C PRO A 343 -9.99 20.80 -4.53
N PRO A 344 -10.37 19.53 -4.27
CA PRO A 344 -10.03 18.87 -3.02
C PRO A 344 -8.52 18.65 -2.92
N SER A 345 -8.01 18.57 -1.70
CA SER A 345 -6.61 18.23 -1.42
C SER A 345 -6.37 16.75 -1.76
N VAL A 346 -5.99 16.49 -3.02
CA VAL A 346 -5.79 15.15 -3.55
C VAL A 346 -4.77 15.13 -4.69
N ILE A 347 -3.99 14.05 -4.77
CA ILE A 347 -3.15 13.74 -5.94
C ILE A 347 -3.84 12.66 -6.78
N LEU A 348 -4.15 12.95 -8.04
CA LEU A 348 -4.80 12.01 -8.97
C LEU A 348 -3.87 11.59 -10.09
N GLY A 349 -3.67 10.28 -10.28
CA GLY A 349 -3.02 9.72 -11.45
C GLY A 349 -4.06 9.27 -12.47
N VAL A 350 -3.96 9.75 -13.70
CA VAL A 350 -4.92 9.45 -14.78
C VAL A 350 -4.20 9.17 -16.10
N THR A 351 -4.81 8.35 -16.94
CA THR A 351 -4.31 8.08 -18.30
C THR A 351 -5.23 8.63 -19.38
N ASN A 352 -6.52 8.76 -19.08
CA ASN A 352 -7.52 9.15 -20.05
C ASN A 352 -7.42 10.64 -20.42
N PRO A 353 -7.20 10.98 -21.71
CA PRO A 353 -7.12 12.37 -22.17
C PRO A 353 -8.36 13.21 -21.85
N PHE A 354 -9.51 12.58 -21.60
CA PHE A 354 -10.72 13.24 -21.13
C PHE A 354 -10.46 14.13 -19.89
N PHE A 355 -9.60 13.68 -18.97
CA PHE A 355 -9.24 14.44 -17.78
C PHE A 355 -8.52 15.75 -18.09
N ALA A 356 -7.85 15.88 -19.26
CA ALA A 356 -7.23 17.13 -19.68
C ALA A 356 -8.24 18.28 -19.81
N LYS A 357 -9.48 17.98 -20.19
CA LYS A 357 -10.57 18.97 -20.26
C LYS A 357 -11.31 19.09 -18.95
N THR A 358 -11.58 17.97 -18.29
CA THR A 358 -12.37 17.92 -17.06
C THR A 358 -11.67 18.68 -15.94
N LEU A 359 -10.37 18.41 -15.74
CA LEU A 359 -9.53 18.93 -14.66
C LEU A 359 -8.67 20.14 -15.09
N GLN A 360 -8.94 20.76 -16.25
CA GLN A 360 -8.14 21.91 -16.74
C GLN A 360 -8.09 23.12 -15.80
N HIS A 361 -9.03 23.17 -14.83
CA HIS A 361 -9.18 24.24 -13.85
C HIS A 361 -8.35 24.00 -12.58
N TRP A 362 -7.74 22.82 -12.45
CA TRP A 362 -6.91 22.48 -11.29
C TRP A 362 -5.60 23.27 -11.29
N PRO A 363 -5.08 23.61 -10.11
CA PRO A 363 -3.94 24.52 -9.99
C PRO A 363 -2.63 23.90 -10.49
N HIS A 364 -2.50 22.57 -10.43
CA HIS A 364 -1.27 21.86 -10.80
C HIS A 364 -1.57 20.61 -11.64
N ILE A 365 -0.92 20.53 -12.81
CA ILE A 365 -1.05 19.44 -13.77
C ILE A 365 0.35 19.03 -14.24
N ILE A 366 0.72 17.78 -13.98
CA ILE A 366 1.93 17.16 -14.53
C ILE A 366 1.50 16.30 -15.71
N ARG A 367 2.14 16.51 -16.86
CA ARG A 367 1.96 15.65 -18.03
C ARG A 367 3.24 14.90 -18.32
N ILE A 368 3.21 13.61 -18.05
CA ILE A 368 4.26 12.66 -18.44
C ILE A 368 3.94 12.24 -19.87
N GLY A 369 4.96 12.24 -20.73
CA GLY A 369 4.82 11.69 -22.07
C GLY A 369 5.97 10.78 -22.41
N ASP A 370 5.80 10.05 -23.51
CA ASP A 370 6.82 9.15 -24.05
C ASP A 370 8.14 9.91 -24.27
N MET A 371 9.12 9.67 -23.40
CA MET A 371 10.52 10.05 -23.65
C MET A 371 11.14 9.10 -24.69
N LYS A 372 10.46 8.90 -25.82
CA LYS A 372 10.97 8.10 -26.93
C LYS A 372 11.79 8.99 -27.84
N GLN A 373 13.06 9.17 -27.48
CA GLN A 373 14.17 9.25 -28.43
C GLN A 373 15.46 9.00 -27.66
N ALA A 374 15.90 7.73 -27.63
CA ALA A 374 17.26 7.38 -27.26
C ALA A 374 18.20 8.01 -28.30
N GLY A 375 18.79 9.15 -27.97
CA GLY A 375 19.75 9.87 -28.82
C GLY A 375 19.60 11.39 -28.83
N GLU A 376 18.42 11.94 -28.54
CA GLU A 376 18.28 13.37 -28.23
C GLU A 376 18.40 13.58 -26.72
N MET A 377 19.20 14.56 -26.30
CA MET A 377 19.21 15.04 -24.91
C MET A 377 17.75 15.23 -24.49
N ALA A 378 17.31 14.54 -23.43
CA ALA A 378 15.95 14.60 -22.91
C ALA A 378 15.44 16.06 -22.93
N LYS A 379 14.51 16.37 -23.85
CA LYS A 379 13.95 17.72 -23.94
C LYS A 379 13.27 18.02 -22.61
N GLN A 380 13.89 18.89 -21.84
CA GLN A 380 13.49 19.25 -20.48
C GLN A 380 12.01 19.64 -20.45
N MET A 381 11.25 19.07 -19.52
CA MET A 381 9.88 19.51 -19.27
C MET A 381 9.91 20.96 -18.79
N LYS A 382 9.31 21.86 -19.55
CA LYS A 382 9.25 23.28 -19.20
C LYS A 382 8.10 23.53 -18.22
N VAL A 383 8.32 24.38 -17.21
CA VAL A 383 7.23 24.97 -16.45
C VAL A 383 6.44 25.90 -17.36
N LYS A 384 5.12 25.75 -17.36
CA LYS A 384 4.22 26.62 -18.12
C LYS A 384 3.19 27.20 -17.17
N LYS A 385 2.89 28.49 -17.35
CA LYS A 385 1.75 29.13 -16.68
C LYS A 385 0.48 28.36 -17.06
N LEU A 386 -0.36 28.06 -16.07
CA LEU A 386 -1.61 27.33 -16.27
C LEU A 386 -2.51 27.97 -17.36
N LYS A 387 -2.52 29.30 -17.47
CA LYS A 387 -3.28 30.04 -18.50
C LYS A 387 -2.89 29.67 -19.95
N ASN A 388 -1.70 29.11 -20.15
CA ASN A 388 -1.21 28.69 -21.47
C ASN A 388 -1.62 27.26 -21.82
N LEU A 389 -2.27 26.54 -20.90
CA LEU A 389 -2.77 25.20 -21.13
C LEU A 389 -4.01 25.26 -22.02
N LYS A 390 -3.84 24.95 -23.31
CA LYS A 390 -4.98 24.67 -24.19
C LYS A 390 -5.52 23.29 -23.85
N THR A 391 -6.84 23.13 -23.87
CA THR A 391 -7.56 21.87 -23.60
C THR A 391 -7.06 20.68 -24.44
N LEU A 392 -6.46 20.94 -25.60
CA LEU A 392 -5.92 19.96 -26.55
C LEU A 392 -4.39 19.90 -26.58
N ASP A 393 -3.67 20.72 -25.79
CA ASP A 393 -2.21 20.64 -25.75
C ASP A 393 -1.86 19.29 -25.10
N SER A 394 -1.21 18.39 -25.81
CA SER A 394 -0.75 17.08 -25.30
C SER A 394 0.72 17.12 -24.89
N LYS A 395 1.35 18.31 -24.90
CA LYS A 395 2.77 18.43 -24.65
C LYS A 395 3.12 18.02 -23.20
N PRO A 396 4.16 17.19 -23.03
CA PRO A 396 4.70 16.88 -21.72
C PRO A 396 5.19 18.16 -21.03
N GLY A 397 5.05 18.22 -19.71
CA GLY A 397 5.40 19.43 -18.93
C GLY A 397 4.69 19.54 -17.60
N VAL A 398 5.17 20.48 -16.77
CA VAL A 398 4.53 20.84 -15.50
C VAL A 398 3.80 22.17 -15.69
N TYR A 399 2.48 22.14 -15.53
CA TYR A 399 1.59 23.29 -15.66
C TYR A 399 1.11 23.66 -14.28
N THR A 400 1.44 24.85 -13.81
CA THR A 400 1.29 25.19 -12.39
C THR A 400 0.86 26.63 -12.19
N ALA A 401 0.08 26.86 -11.14
CA ALA A 401 -0.23 28.18 -10.58
C ALA A 401 0.79 28.62 -9.51
N TYR A 402 1.74 27.74 -9.16
CA TYR A 402 2.86 28.02 -8.27
C TYR A 402 3.68 29.22 -8.79
N LYS A 403 4.04 30.15 -7.90
CA LYS A 403 4.63 31.46 -8.25
C LYS A 403 6.13 31.47 -8.08
#